data_AF-A0A2N2NCN6-F1
#
_entry.id   AF-A0A2N2NCN6-F1
#
_cell.length_a   1.000
_cell.length_b   1.000
_cell.length_c   1.000
_cell.angle_alpha   90.00
_cell.angle_beta   90.00
_cell.angle_gamma   90.00
#
_symmetry.space_group_name_H-M   'P 1'
#
loop_
_entity.id
_entity.type
_entity.pdbx_description
1 polymer ?
#
loop_
_entity_poly.entity_id
_entity_poly.type
_entity_poly.pdbx_seq_one_letter_code
_entity_poly.pdbx_strand_id
1 'polypeptide(L)'
;MKSKIWILFVILACLSCCCLIMLQPIGNNLVVQDEVQKTDLIAAVSGPEYRILYASELYMKGLANTVFFTVGFSEKNNRIEASWSKYVVETHGVLGRQLRLMKTQP
;
A
#
# COMPACT_ATOMS: atom_id res chain seq x y z
N MET A 1 24.32 23.40 -31.36
CA MET A 1 24.39 22.83 -29.98
C MET A 1 23.02 22.60 -29.34
N LYS A 2 22.11 23.61 -29.31
CA LYS A 2 20.77 23.49 -28.68
C LYS A 2 19.90 22.32 -29.19
N SER A 3 19.91 22.06 -30.50
CA SER A 3 19.13 20.96 -31.10
C SER A 3 19.59 19.56 -30.66
N LYS A 4 20.91 19.33 -30.52
CA LYS A 4 21.45 18.04 -30.04
C LYS A 4 21.11 17.77 -28.57
N ILE A 5 21.06 18.82 -27.76
CA ILE A 5 20.66 18.74 -26.34
C ILE A 5 19.16 18.40 -26.22
N TRP A 6 18.32 19.00 -27.05
CA TRP A 6 16.88 18.67 -27.08
C TRP A 6 16.62 17.22 -27.48
N ILE A 7 17.34 16.72 -28.50
CA ILE A 7 17.27 15.31 -28.90
C ILE A 7 17.68 14.39 -27.75
N LEU A 8 18.74 14.75 -27.00
CA LEU A 8 19.16 13.99 -25.83
C LEU A 8 18.07 13.93 -24.74
N PHE A 9 17.40 15.04 -24.44
CA PHE A 9 16.30 15.06 -23.47
C PHE A 9 15.11 14.21 -23.92
N VAL A 10 14.77 14.23 -25.21
CA VAL A 10 13.70 13.40 -25.77
C VAL A 10 14.07 11.92 -25.66
N ILE A 11 15.30 11.54 -26.01
CA ILE A 11 15.77 10.15 -25.88
C ILE A 11 15.75 9.71 -24.41
N LEU A 12 16.20 10.55 -23.49
CA LEU A 12 16.21 10.23 -22.05
C LEU A 12 14.80 10.07 -21.48
N ALA A 13 13.86 10.93 -21.90
CA ALA A 13 12.45 10.82 -21.52
C ALA A 13 11.81 9.53 -22.07
N CYS A 14 12.08 9.18 -23.33
CA CYS A 14 11.63 7.93 -23.92
C CYS A 14 12.21 6.71 -23.19
N LEU A 15 13.50 6.70 -22.88
CA LEU A 15 14.15 5.60 -22.15
C LEU A 15 13.54 5.44 -20.75
N SER A 16 13.35 6.55 -20.02
CA SER A 16 12.72 6.56 -18.71
C SER A 16 11.29 5.99 -18.76
N CYS A 17 10.50 6.41 -19.75
CA CYS A 17 9.14 5.88 -19.95
C CYS A 17 9.15 4.37 -20.24
N CYS A 18 10.02 3.91 -21.14
CA CYS A 18 10.17 2.48 -21.43
C CYS A 18 10.57 1.66 -20.19
N CYS A 19 11.51 2.15 -19.39
CA CYS A 19 11.91 1.49 -18.14
C CYS A 19 10.74 1.37 -17.16
N LEU A 20 9.92 2.41 -17.01
CA LEU A 20 8.74 2.38 -16.13
C LEU A 20 7.70 1.36 -16.60
N ILE A 21 7.46 1.28 -17.91
CA ILE A 21 6.52 0.30 -18.49
C ILE A 21 7.02 -1.13 -18.25
N MET A 22 8.33 -1.37 -18.37
CA MET A 22 8.92 -2.70 -18.14
C MET A 22 8.86 -3.15 -16.67
N LEU A 23 8.79 -2.22 -15.71
CA LEU A 23 8.65 -2.54 -14.29
C LEU A 23 7.24 -3.00 -13.90
N GLN A 24 6.22 -2.58 -14.65
CA GLN A 24 4.82 -2.87 -14.31
C GLN A 24 4.47 -4.37 -14.34
N PRO A 25 4.87 -5.17 -15.36
CA PRO A 25 4.67 -6.62 -15.35
C PRO A 25 5.36 -7.32 -14.17
N ILE A 26 6.55 -6.86 -13.78
CA ILE A 26 7.27 -7.39 -12.63
C ILE A 26 6.47 -7.14 -11.36
N GLY A 27 5.98 -5.90 -11.17
CA GLY A 27 5.10 -5.55 -10.05
C GLY A 27 3.83 -6.42 -10.01
N ASN A 28 3.18 -6.64 -11.16
CA ASN A 28 1.97 -7.45 -11.24
C ASN A 28 2.22 -8.93 -10.87
N ASN A 29 3.36 -9.50 -11.26
CA ASN A 29 3.72 -10.88 -10.90
C ASN A 29 4.03 -11.06 -9.41
N LEU A 30 4.44 -9.99 -8.72
CA LEU A 30 4.69 -10.01 -7.27
C LEU A 30 3.41 -9.93 -6.44
N VAL A 31 2.30 -9.50 -7.04
CA VAL A 31 0.99 -9.51 -6.38
C VAL A 31 0.35 -10.87 -6.60
N VAL A 32 0.42 -11.73 -5.59
CA VAL A 32 -0.30 -13.00 -5.59
C VAL A 32 -1.80 -12.69 -5.53
N GLN A 33 -2.53 -13.04 -6.59
CA GLN A 33 -3.98 -12.89 -6.69
C GLN A 33 -4.65 -14.23 -6.42
N ASP A 34 -4.56 -14.67 -5.17
CA ASP A 34 -5.34 -15.83 -4.74
C ASP A 34 -6.81 -15.44 -4.62
N GLU A 35 -7.70 -16.42 -4.77
CA GLU A 35 -9.11 -16.21 -4.51
C GLU A 35 -9.31 -15.76 -3.06
N VAL A 36 -10.06 -14.66 -2.88
CA VAL A 36 -10.28 -14.11 -1.55
C VAL A 36 -11.30 -14.97 -0.80
N GLN A 37 -10.84 -15.65 0.24
CA GLN A 37 -11.67 -16.52 1.07
C GLN A 37 -12.01 -15.86 2.40
N LYS A 38 -13.10 -16.32 3.01
CA LYS A 38 -13.42 -15.96 4.39
C LYS A 38 -12.36 -16.54 5.31
N THR A 39 -11.85 -15.72 6.20
CA THR A 39 -10.78 -16.05 7.15
C THR A 39 -11.13 -15.55 8.54
N ASP A 40 -10.37 -15.96 9.55
CA ASP A 40 -10.50 -15.40 10.90
C ASP A 40 -9.82 -14.02 11.00
N LEU A 41 -8.76 -13.81 10.21
CA LEU A 41 -7.88 -12.65 10.31
C LEU A 41 -7.46 -12.14 8.93
N ILE A 42 -7.62 -10.83 8.71
CA ILE A 42 -6.93 -10.11 7.65
C ILE A 42 -5.79 -9.31 8.26
N ALA A 43 -4.58 -9.48 7.73
CA ALA A 43 -3.41 -8.72 8.14
C ALA A 43 -2.92 -7.83 7.00
N ALA A 44 -2.88 -6.52 7.23
CA ALA A 44 -2.18 -5.59 6.36
C ALA A 44 -0.83 -5.24 6.97
N VAL A 45 0.21 -5.81 6.38
CA VAL A 45 1.60 -5.62 6.80
C VAL A 45 2.18 -4.38 6.11
N SER A 46 2.98 -3.62 6.86
CA SER A 46 3.61 -2.34 6.54
C SER A 46 3.78 -2.07 5.06
N GLY A 47 3.45 -0.86 4.62
CA GLY A 47 3.58 -0.49 3.24
C GLY A 47 2.71 0.69 2.84
N PRO A 48 2.43 0.84 1.54
CA PRO A 48 1.59 1.92 1.04
C PRO A 48 0.16 1.84 1.59
N GLU A 49 -0.46 3.00 1.75
CA GLU A 49 -1.77 3.20 2.38
C GLU A 49 -2.90 2.37 1.75
N TYR A 50 -2.84 2.10 0.44
CA TYR A 50 -3.85 1.27 -0.24
C TYR A 50 -4.00 -0.13 0.39
N ARG A 51 -2.97 -0.67 1.04
CA ARG A 51 -3.04 -1.99 1.71
C ARG A 51 -3.95 -1.95 2.92
N ILE A 52 -3.93 -0.84 3.65
CA ILE A 52 -4.80 -0.62 4.82
C ILE A 52 -6.25 -0.45 4.35
N LEU A 53 -6.45 0.33 3.28
CA LEU A 53 -7.77 0.53 2.66
C LEU A 53 -8.36 -0.79 2.19
N TYR A 54 -7.59 -1.56 1.40
CA TYR A 54 -8.06 -2.84 0.87
C TYR A 54 -8.38 -3.84 1.97
N ALA A 55 -7.54 -3.98 3.00
CA ALA A 55 -7.83 -4.83 4.16
C ALA A 55 -9.11 -4.40 4.90
N SER A 56 -9.35 -3.08 5.01
CA SER A 56 -10.57 -2.54 5.62
C SER A 56 -11.80 -2.86 4.77
N GLU A 57 -11.72 -2.73 3.45
CA GLU A 57 -12.81 -3.11 2.54
C GLU A 57 -13.15 -4.59 2.62
N LEU A 58 -12.14 -5.47 2.62
CA LEU A 58 -12.34 -6.91 2.77
C LEU A 58 -13.01 -7.26 4.10
N TYR A 59 -12.57 -6.62 5.19
CA TYR A 59 -13.21 -6.76 6.50
C TYR A 59 -14.68 -6.30 6.47
N MET A 60 -14.96 -5.13 5.89
CA MET A 60 -16.33 -4.60 5.78
C MET A 60 -17.25 -5.47 4.91
N LYS A 61 -16.70 -6.25 3.98
CA LYS A 61 -17.42 -7.28 3.22
C LYS A 61 -17.72 -8.55 4.04
N GLY A 62 -17.33 -8.60 5.32
CA GLY A 62 -17.56 -9.75 6.20
C GLY A 62 -16.61 -10.92 5.96
N LEU A 63 -15.48 -10.67 5.29
CA LEU A 63 -14.49 -11.72 4.95
C LEU A 63 -13.56 -12.04 6.12
N ALA A 64 -13.59 -11.28 7.21
CA ALA A 64 -12.90 -11.64 8.44
C ALA A 64 -13.60 -11.17 9.70
N ASN A 65 -13.24 -11.80 10.83
CA ASN A 65 -13.71 -11.43 12.15
C ASN A 65 -12.79 -10.39 12.84
N THR A 66 -11.54 -10.28 12.38
CA THR A 66 -10.53 -9.37 12.93
C THR A 66 -9.68 -8.80 11.81
N VAL A 67 -9.26 -7.54 11.97
CA VAL A 67 -8.26 -6.91 11.11
C VAL A 67 -7.05 -6.46 11.93
N PHE A 68 -5.86 -6.77 11.43
CA PHE A 68 -4.59 -6.49 12.07
C PHE A 68 -3.71 -5.64 11.15
N PHE A 69 -3.14 -4.56 11.69
CA PHE A 69 -2.19 -3.72 10.96
C PHE A 69 -0.85 -3.67 11.70
N THR A 70 0.23 -3.94 10.97
CA THR A 70 1.58 -3.63 11.45
C THR A 70 1.93 -2.22 11.01
N VAL A 71 2.31 -1.39 11.95
CA VAL A 71 2.48 0.05 11.72
C VAL A 71 3.77 0.52 12.36
N GLY A 72 4.54 1.29 11.59
CA GLY A 72 5.83 1.85 12.02
C GLY A 72 5.80 3.37 12.05
N PHE A 73 7.00 3.95 12.06
CA PHE A 73 7.19 5.36 11.77
C PHE A 73 7.45 5.55 10.26
N SER A 74 6.84 6.56 9.66
CA SER A 74 7.12 6.96 8.28
C SER A 74 7.96 8.22 8.28
N GLU A 75 9.22 8.11 7.86
CA GLU A 75 10.12 9.26 7.72
C GLU A 75 9.60 10.24 6.67
N LYS A 76 9.11 9.72 5.53
CA LYS A 76 8.56 10.53 4.43
C LYS A 76 7.41 11.42 4.88
N ASN A 77 6.53 10.89 5.74
CA ASN A 77 5.34 11.59 6.21
C ASN A 77 5.55 12.26 7.58
N ASN A 78 6.73 12.08 8.17
CA ASN A 78 7.08 12.50 9.54
C ASN A 78 5.98 12.19 10.57
N ARG A 79 5.43 10.97 10.53
CA ARG A 79 4.30 10.59 11.39
C ARG A 79 4.37 9.14 11.84
N ILE A 80 3.70 8.88 12.96
CA ILE A 80 3.43 7.53 13.45
C ILE A 80 2.26 6.96 12.61
N GLU A 81 2.54 5.95 11.79
CA GLU A 81 1.53 5.36 10.90
C GLU A 81 0.44 4.61 11.67
N ALA A 82 0.66 4.29 12.95
CA ALA A 82 -0.35 3.68 13.81
C ALA A 82 -1.58 4.58 14.01
N SER A 83 -1.34 5.85 14.33
CA SER A 83 -2.42 6.83 14.54
C SER A 83 -3.15 7.11 13.24
N TRP A 84 -2.41 7.18 12.12
CA TRP A 84 -2.99 7.36 10.80
C TRP A 84 -3.84 6.17 10.36
N SER A 85 -3.31 4.96 10.50
CA SER A 85 -4.03 3.73 10.14
C SER A 85 -5.31 3.60 10.94
N LYS A 86 -5.28 3.94 12.25
CA LYS A 86 -6.49 3.99 13.08
C LYS A 86 -7.54 4.94 12.49
N TYR A 87 -7.15 6.17 12.15
CA TYR A 87 -8.05 7.16 11.54
C TYR A 87 -8.64 6.67 10.21
N VAL A 88 -7.82 6.13 9.33
CA VAL A 88 -8.27 5.59 8.03
C VAL A 88 -9.28 4.46 8.23
N VAL A 89 -8.99 3.55 9.14
CA VAL A 89 -9.81 2.35 9.37
C VAL A 89 -11.15 2.72 10.03
N GLU A 90 -11.15 3.66 10.97
CA GLU A 90 -12.38 4.18 11.60
C GLU A 90 -13.26 4.94 10.60
N THR A 91 -12.67 5.74 9.70
CA THR A 91 -13.42 6.44 8.63
C THR A 91 -14.01 5.47 7.59
N HIS A 92 -13.47 4.26 7.47
CA HIS A 92 -14.00 3.20 6.61
C HIS A 92 -14.99 2.26 7.33
N GLY A 93 -15.38 2.57 8.57
CA GLY A 93 -16.45 1.87 9.29
C GLY A 93 -16.00 0.69 10.15
N VAL A 94 -14.69 0.45 10.27
CA VAL A 94 -14.16 -0.60 11.14
C VAL A 94 -14.09 -0.08 12.58
N LEU A 95 -14.79 -0.75 13.50
CA LEU A 95 -14.82 -0.33 14.91
C LEU A 95 -13.50 -0.66 15.62
N GLY A 96 -13.02 0.26 16.45
CA GLY A 96 -11.74 0.13 17.16
C GLY A 96 -11.58 -1.12 18.06
N ARG A 97 -12.66 -1.83 18.40
CA ARG A 97 -12.59 -3.10 19.16
C ARG A 97 -12.08 -4.29 18.34
N GLN A 98 -12.29 -4.26 17.03
CA GLN A 98 -11.91 -5.32 16.08
C GLN A 98 -10.55 -5.04 15.42
N LEU A 99 -9.98 -3.87 15.74
CA LEU A 99 -8.69 -3.39 15.28
C LEU A 99 -7.58 -3.84 16.21
N ARG A 100 -6.56 -4.49 15.66
CA ARG A 100 -5.31 -4.77 16.35
C ARG A 100 -4.16 -4.05 15.66
N LEU A 101 -3.47 -3.18 16.41
CA LEU A 101 -2.30 -2.44 15.93
C LEU A 101 -1.05 -2.97 16.62
N MET A 102 -0.06 -3.38 15.84
CA MET A 102 1.28 -3.70 16.36
C MET A 102 2.25 -2.61 15.92
N LYS A 103 2.79 -1.88 16.90
CA LYS A 103 3.87 -0.93 16.68
C LYS A 103 5.18 -1.70 16.59
N THR A 104 5.85 -1.66 15.43
CA THR A 104 7.24 -2.11 15.34
C THR A 104 8.12 -1.06 16.01
N GLN A 105 8.90 -1.46 17.04
CA GLN A 105 9.92 -0.59 17.63
C GLN A 105 11.03 -0.34 16.59
N PRO A 106 11.68 0.84 16.62
CA PRO A 106 12.82 1.11 15.73
C PRO A 106 13.97 0.13 15.97
#